data_AF-A0A7V4AUW8-F1
#
_entry.id   AF-A0A7V4AUW8-F1
#
_cell.length_a   1.000
_cell.length_b   1.000
_cell.length_c   1.000
_cell.angle_alpha   90.00
_cell.angle_beta   90.00
_cell.angle_gamma   90.00
#
_symmetry.space_group_name_H-M   'P 1'
#
loop_
_entity.id
_entity.type
_entity.pdbx_description
1 polymer ?
#
loop_
_entity_poly.entity_id
_entity_poly.type
_entity_poly.pdbx_seq_one_letter_code
_entity_poly.pdbx_strand_id
1 'polypeptide(L)'
;MAKAKWDPQTVINRILALHKLGEDLTCTHVKEIDSALVGAANSYFGNWRAALEAAGLDYSEIRRISQQRRKEKVRKWSENKVLEEIREVAKNEPDISFAYMKEKYSSLVAAASNYVGSWKNALEMLGFDYAEVQRKGREARIERESLWYKDMLIQKLDRLGVRDAATLKAQYPDFHKVLMTHFKSWAQVMKHKNRNK
;
A
#
# COMPACT_ATOMS: atom_id res chain seq x y z
N MET A 1 5.58 -2.94 37.14
CA MET A 1 6.86 -2.43 36.61
C MET A 1 7.18 -1.15 37.36
N ALA A 2 8.33 -1.07 38.06
CA ALA A 2 8.70 0.12 38.80
C ALA A 2 8.95 1.29 37.83
N LYS A 3 8.36 2.46 38.09
CA LYS A 3 8.73 3.69 37.37
C LYS A 3 10.22 3.92 37.61
N ALA A 4 11.01 4.02 36.54
CA ALA A 4 12.41 4.40 36.66
C ALA A 4 12.49 5.70 37.47
N LYS A 5 13.28 5.70 38.54
CA LYS A 5 13.54 6.91 39.31
C LYS A 5 14.43 7.78 38.43
N TRP A 6 13.88 8.86 37.90
CA TRP A 6 14.63 9.81 37.10
C TRP A 6 15.52 10.67 38.00
N ASP A 7 16.69 10.97 37.48
CA ASP A 7 17.65 11.95 37.97
C ASP A 7 18.46 12.46 36.77
N PRO A 8 19.25 13.54 36.90
CA PRO A 8 20.00 14.08 35.77
C PRO A 8 20.92 13.05 35.08
N GLN A 9 21.54 12.14 35.84
CA GLN A 9 22.47 11.16 35.29
C GLN A 9 21.75 10.05 34.52
N THR A 10 20.61 9.58 35.01
CA THR A 10 19.79 8.57 34.32
C THR A 10 19.21 9.09 33.01
N VAL A 11 18.84 10.38 32.94
CA VAL A 11 18.46 11.05 31.68
C VAL A 11 19.62 11.06 30.69
N ILE A 12 20.81 11.49 31.11
CA ILE A 12 22.02 11.50 30.25
C ILE A 12 22.33 10.09 29.76
N ASN A 13 22.36 9.10 30.65
CA ASN A 13 22.66 7.71 30.30
C ASN A 13 21.65 7.16 29.29
N ARG A 14 20.37 7.52 29.41
CA ARG A 14 19.32 7.10 28.49
C ARG A 14 19.47 7.76 27.12
N ILE A 15 19.79 9.06 27.07
CA ILE A 15 20.11 9.78 25.83
C ILE A 15 21.29 9.11 25.10
N LEU A 16 22.38 8.82 25.83
CA LEU A 16 23.56 8.17 25.25
C LEU A 16 23.27 6.75 24.78
N ALA A 17 22.40 6.01 25.47
CA ALA A 17 21.94 4.69 25.03
C ALA A 17 21.19 4.78 23.69
N LEU A 18 20.25 5.73 23.55
CA LEU A 18 19.56 5.97 22.28
C LEU A 18 20.53 6.39 21.17
N HIS A 19 21.51 7.25 21.49
CA HIS A 19 22.56 7.66 20.56
C HIS A 19 23.37 6.47 20.04
N LYS A 20 23.78 5.57 20.94
CA LYS A 20 24.56 4.36 20.62
C LYS A 20 23.75 3.37 19.75
N LEU A 21 22.44 3.33 19.92
CA LEU A 21 21.53 2.54 19.08
C LEU A 21 21.32 3.15 17.69
N GLY A 22 21.80 4.38 17.45
CA GLY A 22 21.64 5.08 16.17
C GLY A 22 20.26 5.72 15.96
N GLU A 23 19.46 5.83 17.03
CA GLU A 23 18.13 6.42 17.01
C GLU A 23 18.17 7.90 16.58
N ASP A 24 17.08 8.38 15.96
CA ASP A 24 16.92 9.81 15.68
C ASP A 24 16.65 10.55 17.00
N LEU A 25 17.64 11.30 17.49
CA LEU A 25 17.52 12.04 18.76
C LEU A 25 16.75 13.36 18.64
N THR A 26 16.00 13.58 17.56
CA THR A 26 15.04 14.69 17.52
C THR A 26 13.96 14.50 18.57
N CYS A 27 13.58 15.60 19.23
CA CYS A 27 12.55 15.58 20.28
C CYS A 27 11.25 14.91 19.83
N THR A 28 10.85 15.10 18.56
CA THR A 28 9.65 14.47 18.00
C THR A 28 9.77 12.95 17.97
N HIS A 29 10.85 12.38 17.42
CA HIS A 29 11.05 10.94 17.36
C HIS A 29 11.19 10.33 18.75
N VAL A 30 12.01 10.92 19.62
CA VAL A 30 12.20 10.41 20.99
C VAL A 30 10.91 10.48 21.80
N LYS A 31 10.05 11.48 21.58
CA LYS A 31 8.75 11.54 22.24
C LYS A 31 7.81 10.40 21.82
N GLU A 32 7.92 9.90 20.59
CA GLU A 32 7.12 8.76 20.12
C GLU A 32 7.56 7.44 20.77
N ILE A 33 8.87 7.25 20.96
CA ILE A 33 9.42 5.99 21.49
C ILE A 33 9.67 5.99 23.01
N ASP A 34 9.89 7.16 23.63
CA ASP A 34 10.21 7.32 25.05
C ASP A 34 9.77 8.71 25.57
N SER A 35 8.45 8.93 25.62
CA SER A 35 7.86 10.19 26.08
C SER A 35 8.25 10.57 27.53
N ALA A 36 8.49 9.58 28.39
CA ALA A 36 8.90 9.79 29.78
C ALA A 36 10.30 10.41 29.86
N LEU A 37 11.22 9.98 29.00
CA LEU A 37 12.56 10.57 28.90
C LEU A 37 12.50 12.05 28.49
N VAL A 38 11.66 12.40 27.51
CA VAL A 38 11.49 13.81 27.09
C VAL A 38 10.93 14.66 28.24
N GLY A 39 9.97 14.12 28.98
CA GLY A 39 9.43 14.77 30.19
C GLY A 39 10.53 15.01 31.24
N ALA A 40 11.30 13.99 31.57
CA ALA A 40 12.40 14.09 32.54
C ALA A 40 13.50 15.08 32.07
N ALA A 41 13.87 15.04 30.79
CA ALA A 41 14.82 15.98 30.21
C ALA A 41 14.36 17.44 30.36
N ASN A 42 13.07 17.71 30.10
CA ASN A 42 12.51 19.05 30.31
C ASN A 42 12.50 19.44 31.80
N SER A 43 12.24 18.51 32.72
CA SER A 43 12.25 18.79 34.16
C SER A 43 13.64 19.07 34.73
N TYR A 44 14.66 18.29 34.35
CA TYR A 44 16.01 18.40 34.93
C TYR A 44 16.93 19.37 34.20
N PHE A 45 16.74 19.57 32.90
CA PHE A 45 17.60 20.41 32.06
C PHE A 45 16.85 21.59 31.42
N GLY A 46 15.57 21.75 31.71
CA GLY A 46 14.71 22.81 31.17
C GLY A 46 14.14 22.51 29.78
N ASN A 47 14.93 21.90 28.89
CA ASN A 47 14.47 21.46 27.58
C ASN A 47 15.32 20.32 26.99
N TRP A 48 14.78 19.65 25.96
CA TRP A 48 15.47 18.55 25.26
C TRP A 48 16.85 18.92 24.70
N ARG A 49 17.01 20.14 24.16
CA ARG A 49 18.29 20.60 23.60
C ARG A 49 19.35 20.70 24.69
N ALA A 50 19.02 21.31 25.82
CA ALA A 50 19.92 21.42 26.97
C ALA A 50 20.30 20.04 27.54
N ALA A 51 19.38 19.08 27.54
CA ALA A 51 19.69 17.71 27.95
C ALA A 51 20.66 17.00 27.00
N LEU A 52 20.53 17.20 25.68
CA LEU A 52 21.49 16.68 24.69
C LEU A 52 22.87 17.32 24.85
N GLU A 53 22.92 18.65 25.04
CA GLU A 53 24.18 19.39 25.26
C GLU A 53 24.86 18.95 26.57
N ALA A 54 24.08 18.72 27.65
CA ALA A 54 24.58 18.17 28.90
C ALA A 54 25.11 16.72 28.78
N ALA A 55 24.59 15.95 27.82
CA ALA A 55 25.10 14.63 27.46
C ALA A 55 26.33 14.70 26.53
N GLY A 56 26.84 15.90 26.21
CA GLY A 56 27.98 16.11 25.32
C GLY A 56 27.65 15.94 23.84
N LEU A 57 26.38 16.01 23.46
CA LEU A 57 25.93 15.88 22.07
C LEU A 57 25.59 17.26 21.48
N ASP A 58 26.10 17.54 20.28
CA ASP A 58 25.77 18.77 19.56
C ASP A 58 24.37 18.66 18.94
N TYR A 59 23.43 19.43 19.48
CA TYR A 59 22.06 19.51 18.97
C TYR A 59 21.99 19.97 17.50
N SER A 60 22.87 20.86 17.08
CA SER A 60 22.88 21.37 15.70
C SER A 60 23.24 20.27 14.71
N GLU A 61 24.19 19.41 15.07
CA GLU A 61 24.58 18.25 14.26
C GLU A 61 23.50 17.17 14.25
N ILE A 62 22.87 16.86 15.40
CA ILE A 62 21.71 15.95 15.46
C ILE A 62 20.60 16.45 14.51
N ARG A 63 20.29 17.75 14.58
CA ARG A 63 19.27 18.37 13.73
C ARG A 63 19.65 18.29 12.25
N ARG A 64 20.92 18.52 11.90
CA ARG A 64 21.44 18.43 10.54
C ARG A 64 21.34 16.99 9.99
N ILE A 65 21.77 16.00 10.75
CA ILE A 65 21.71 14.58 10.37
C ILE A 65 20.24 14.16 10.14
N SER A 66 19.33 14.50 11.05
CA SER A 66 17.89 14.20 10.88
C SER A 66 17.31 14.88 9.63
N GLN A 67 17.67 16.14 9.37
CA GLN A 67 17.25 16.85 8.16
C GLN A 67 17.81 16.19 6.90
N GLN A 68 19.08 15.76 6.90
CA GLN A 68 19.67 15.05 5.78
C GLN A 68 18.99 13.71 5.53
N ARG A 69 18.75 12.90 6.57
CA ARG A 69 18.00 11.64 6.48
C ARG A 69 16.59 11.87 5.92
N ARG A 70 15.90 12.91 6.37
CA ARG A 70 14.61 13.33 5.80
C ARG A 70 14.73 13.72 4.34
N LYS A 71 15.76 14.49 3.97
CA LYS A 71 16.00 14.88 2.57
C LYS A 71 16.36 13.70 1.68
N GLU A 72 17.08 12.70 2.16
CA GLU A 72 17.35 11.45 1.46
C GLU A 72 16.08 10.61 1.29
N LYS A 73 15.20 10.60 2.30
CA LYS A 73 13.86 10.01 2.19
C LYS A 73 12.97 10.76 1.20
N VAL A 74 13.07 12.09 1.12
CA VAL A 74 12.44 12.91 0.07
C VAL A 74 13.09 12.67 -1.28
N ARG A 75 14.40 12.43 -1.37
CA ARG A 75 15.03 11.99 -2.64
C ARG A 75 14.46 10.66 -3.15
N LYS A 76 13.89 9.82 -2.27
CA LYS A 76 13.14 8.62 -2.68
C LYS A 76 11.85 8.96 -3.43
N TRP A 77 11.23 10.11 -3.15
CA TRP A 77 9.99 10.57 -3.80
C TRP A 77 10.04 12.06 -4.12
N SER A 78 10.18 12.37 -5.40
CA SER A 78 9.99 13.70 -5.99
C SER A 78 8.91 13.62 -7.05
N GLU A 79 8.39 14.77 -7.52
CA GLU A 79 7.46 14.82 -8.66
C GLU A 79 7.99 13.99 -9.84
N ASN A 80 9.22 14.26 -10.27
CA ASN A 80 9.87 13.51 -11.36
C ASN A 80 9.97 12.01 -11.08
N LYS A 81 10.33 11.61 -9.86
CA LYS A 81 10.46 10.19 -9.50
C LYS A 81 9.10 9.50 -9.49
N VAL A 82 8.06 10.16 -8.99
CA VAL A 82 6.69 9.66 -9.03
C VAL A 82 6.23 9.48 -10.47
N LEU A 83 6.41 10.47 -11.33
CA LEU A 83 6.01 10.39 -12.74
C LEU A 83 6.77 9.27 -13.47
N GLU A 84 8.07 9.10 -13.21
CA GLU A 84 8.85 8.00 -13.78
C GLU A 84 8.36 6.62 -13.32
N GLU A 85 8.02 6.49 -12.04
CA GLU A 85 7.54 5.23 -11.49
C GLU A 85 6.12 4.89 -11.97
N ILE A 86 5.25 5.89 -12.14
CA ILE A 86 3.94 5.70 -12.78
C ILE A 86 4.10 5.28 -14.23
N ARG A 87 5.04 5.89 -14.97
CA ARG A 87 5.34 5.50 -16.36
C ARG A 87 5.81 4.06 -16.44
N GLU A 88 6.68 3.63 -15.53
CA GLU A 88 7.17 2.25 -15.52
C GLU A 88 6.08 1.26 -15.13
N VAL A 89 5.28 1.58 -14.11
CA VAL A 89 4.12 0.77 -13.74
C VAL A 89 3.13 0.65 -14.90
N ALA A 90 2.89 1.72 -15.67
CA ALA A 90 2.00 1.70 -16.82
C ALA A 90 2.46 0.80 -17.98
N LYS A 91 3.75 0.46 -18.07
CA LYS A 91 4.25 -0.53 -19.04
C LYS A 91 4.02 -1.97 -18.58
N ASN A 92 4.11 -2.20 -17.28
CA ASN A 92 4.16 -3.54 -16.71
C ASN A 92 2.79 -4.02 -16.19
N GLU A 93 1.89 -3.09 -15.88
CA GLU A 93 0.57 -3.40 -15.33
C GLU A 93 -0.54 -3.28 -16.38
N PRO A 94 -1.50 -4.22 -16.40
CA PRO A 94 -2.61 -4.22 -17.35
C PRO A 94 -3.70 -3.17 -17.01
N ASP A 95 -3.67 -2.60 -15.80
CA ASP A 95 -4.64 -1.64 -15.31
C ASP A 95 -3.90 -0.58 -14.49
N ILE A 96 -4.04 0.70 -14.84
CA ILE A 96 -3.48 1.84 -14.07
C ILE A 96 -4.56 2.73 -13.45
N SER A 97 -5.80 2.23 -13.39
CA SER A 97 -6.91 2.89 -12.73
C SER A 97 -6.64 3.05 -11.24
N PHE A 98 -7.23 4.11 -10.68
CA PHE A 98 -7.01 4.48 -9.28
C PHE A 98 -7.36 3.34 -8.32
N ALA A 99 -8.48 2.63 -8.56
CA ALA A 99 -8.89 1.53 -7.68
C ALA A 99 -7.86 0.38 -7.68
N TYR A 100 -7.38 -0.03 -8.85
CA TYR A 100 -6.35 -1.07 -8.97
C TYR A 100 -5.02 -0.62 -8.35
N MET A 101 -4.62 0.61 -8.63
CA MET A 101 -3.37 1.19 -8.12
C MET A 101 -3.43 1.44 -6.62
N LYS A 102 -4.58 1.80 -6.08
CA LYS A 102 -4.76 1.97 -4.64
C LYS A 102 -4.65 0.65 -3.89
N GLU A 103 -5.11 -0.43 -4.49
CA GLU A 103 -5.02 -1.79 -3.94
C GLU A 103 -3.58 -2.33 -3.99
N LYS A 104 -2.91 -2.27 -5.16
CA LYS A 104 -1.60 -2.90 -5.36
C LYS A 104 -0.39 -1.99 -5.12
N TYR A 105 -0.54 -0.69 -5.35
CA TYR A 105 0.53 0.31 -5.37
C TYR A 105 0.20 1.50 -4.45
N SER A 106 -0.36 1.22 -3.27
CA SER A 106 -0.88 2.23 -2.33
C SER A 106 0.12 3.32 -1.96
N SER A 107 1.41 2.98 -1.86
CA SER A 107 2.50 3.93 -1.56
C SER A 107 2.79 4.88 -2.72
N LEU A 108 2.74 4.39 -3.97
CA LEU A 108 2.93 5.21 -5.17
C LEU A 108 1.73 6.16 -5.37
N VAL A 109 0.51 5.69 -5.11
CA VAL A 109 -0.69 6.56 -5.11
C VAL A 109 -0.59 7.66 -4.06
N ALA A 110 -0.12 7.34 -2.86
CA ALA A 110 0.11 8.34 -1.81
C ALA A 110 1.20 9.35 -2.22
N ALA A 111 2.28 8.89 -2.85
CA ALA A 111 3.32 9.76 -3.37
C ALA A 111 2.78 10.69 -4.47
N ALA A 112 1.95 10.21 -5.40
CA ALA A 112 1.30 11.05 -6.39
C ALA A 112 0.45 12.16 -5.76
N SER A 113 -0.34 11.84 -4.73
CA SER A 113 -1.08 12.88 -4.00
C SER A 113 -0.18 13.89 -3.32
N ASN A 114 0.91 13.46 -2.68
CA ASN A 114 1.78 14.33 -1.91
C ASN A 114 2.71 15.21 -2.77
N TYR A 115 3.17 14.71 -3.91
CA TYR A 115 4.22 15.35 -4.71
C TYR A 115 3.75 15.87 -6.06
N VAL A 116 2.58 15.44 -6.55
CA VAL A 116 2.00 15.89 -7.84
C VAL A 116 0.60 16.52 -7.62
N GLY A 117 0.00 16.28 -6.46
CA GLY A 117 -1.31 16.80 -6.06
C GLY A 117 -2.43 15.74 -6.13
N SER A 118 -2.42 14.86 -7.13
CA SER A 118 -3.34 13.72 -7.20
C SER A 118 -2.88 12.66 -8.20
N TRP A 119 -3.43 11.44 -8.09
CA TRP A 119 -3.25 10.39 -9.11
C TRP A 119 -3.73 10.82 -10.49
N LYS A 120 -4.84 11.58 -10.54
CA LYS A 120 -5.39 12.13 -11.78
C LYS A 120 -4.39 13.07 -12.44
N ASN A 121 -3.89 14.06 -11.70
CA ASN A 121 -2.92 15.03 -12.23
C ASN A 121 -1.66 14.34 -12.74
N ALA A 122 -1.17 13.33 -12.00
CA ALA A 122 0.02 12.59 -12.41
C ALA A 122 -0.18 11.83 -13.73
N LEU A 123 -1.36 11.23 -13.95
CA LEU A 123 -1.71 10.58 -15.21
C LEU A 123 -1.84 11.59 -16.36
N GLU A 124 -2.51 12.72 -16.12
CA GLU A 124 -2.68 13.78 -17.13
C GLU A 124 -1.34 14.42 -17.52
N MET A 125 -0.43 14.64 -16.57
CA MET A 125 0.93 15.11 -16.83
C MET A 125 1.75 14.15 -17.68
N LEU A 126 1.47 12.85 -17.60
CA LEU A 126 2.09 11.82 -18.43
C LEU A 126 1.37 11.62 -19.78
N GLY A 127 0.32 12.39 -20.05
CA GLY A 127 -0.45 12.33 -21.30
C GLY A 127 -1.53 11.25 -21.33
N PHE A 128 -1.87 10.64 -20.19
CA PHE A 128 -2.98 9.69 -20.13
C PHE A 128 -4.31 10.42 -19.92
N ASP A 129 -5.35 10.01 -20.67
CA ASP A 129 -6.73 10.41 -20.38
C ASP A 129 -7.22 9.67 -19.12
N TYR A 130 -7.39 10.41 -18.03
CA TYR A 130 -7.82 9.85 -16.75
C TYR A 130 -9.19 9.15 -16.85
N ALA A 131 -10.16 9.73 -17.57
CA ALA A 131 -11.49 9.17 -17.68
C ALA A 131 -11.46 7.84 -18.46
N GLU A 132 -10.68 7.78 -19.53
CA GLU A 132 -10.47 6.56 -20.30
C GLU A 132 -9.79 5.47 -19.47
N VAL A 133 -8.72 5.81 -18.74
CA VAL A 133 -8.02 4.90 -17.82
C VAL A 133 -8.98 4.27 -16.81
N GLN A 134 -9.81 5.09 -16.16
CA GLN A 134 -10.77 4.60 -15.17
C GLN A 134 -11.84 3.70 -15.81
N ARG A 135 -12.30 4.03 -17.03
CA ARG A 135 -13.27 3.22 -17.77
C ARG A 135 -12.70 1.85 -18.11
N LYS A 136 -11.50 1.79 -18.71
CA LYS A 136 -10.81 0.53 -19.05
C LYS A 136 -10.56 -0.34 -17.81
N GLY A 137 -10.10 0.26 -16.71
CA GLY A 137 -9.87 -0.49 -15.46
C GLY A 137 -11.16 -1.07 -14.86
N ARG A 138 -12.28 -0.32 -14.93
CA ARG A 138 -13.60 -0.87 -14.53
C ARG A 138 -14.03 -2.04 -15.41
N GLU A 139 -13.91 -1.91 -16.73
CA GLU A 139 -14.26 -2.97 -17.69
C GLU A 139 -13.42 -4.22 -17.45
N ALA A 140 -12.11 -4.08 -17.27
CA ALA A 140 -11.19 -5.20 -17.00
C ALA A 140 -11.52 -5.92 -15.68
N ARG A 141 -11.96 -5.19 -14.64
CA ARG A 141 -12.42 -5.81 -13.37
C ARG A 141 -13.71 -6.58 -13.56
N ILE A 142 -14.70 -6.00 -14.22
CA ILE A 142 -15.99 -6.67 -14.50
C ILE A 142 -15.76 -7.93 -15.34
N GLU A 143 -14.90 -7.85 -16.35
CA GLU A 143 -14.56 -9.02 -17.18
C GLU A 143 -13.90 -10.11 -16.34
N ARG A 144 -12.95 -9.76 -15.47
CA ARG A 144 -12.29 -10.71 -14.56
C ARG A 144 -13.27 -11.37 -13.59
N GLU A 145 -14.16 -10.60 -13.00
CA GLU A 145 -15.22 -11.12 -12.11
C GLU A 145 -16.19 -12.04 -12.87
N SER A 146 -16.55 -11.66 -14.11
CA SER A 146 -17.39 -12.48 -14.98
C SER A 146 -16.71 -13.81 -15.35
N LEU A 147 -15.41 -13.77 -15.67
CA LEU A 147 -14.61 -14.96 -15.96
C LEU A 147 -14.48 -15.87 -14.74
N TRP A 148 -14.15 -15.31 -13.58
CA TRP A 148 -14.07 -16.06 -12.33
C TRP A 148 -15.42 -16.74 -11.99
N TYR A 149 -16.54 -16.02 -12.16
CA TYR A 149 -17.86 -16.59 -11.92
C TYR A 149 -18.16 -17.73 -12.90
N LYS A 150 -17.81 -17.57 -14.18
CA LYS A 150 -17.92 -18.64 -15.18
C LYS A 150 -17.08 -19.85 -14.80
N ASP A 151 -15.83 -19.66 -14.37
CA ASP A 151 -14.97 -20.74 -13.90
C ASP A 151 -15.57 -21.48 -12.70
N MET A 152 -16.12 -20.75 -11.73
CA MET A 152 -16.81 -21.32 -10.58
C MET A 152 -18.03 -22.16 -10.99
N LEU A 153 -18.81 -21.69 -11.97
CA LEU A 153 -19.94 -22.47 -12.53
C LEU A 153 -19.45 -23.77 -13.19
N ILE A 154 -18.34 -23.74 -13.95
CA ILE A 154 -17.75 -24.95 -14.53
C ILE A 154 -17.27 -25.92 -13.45
N GLN A 155 -16.59 -25.43 -12.41
CA GLN A 155 -16.17 -26.28 -11.29
C GLN A 155 -17.37 -26.95 -10.60
N LYS A 156 -18.47 -26.21 -10.41
CA LYS A 156 -19.70 -26.78 -9.86
C LYS A 156 -20.28 -27.85 -10.79
N LEU A 157 -20.30 -27.62 -12.11
CA LEU A 157 -20.73 -28.60 -13.10
C LEU A 157 -19.87 -29.88 -13.04
N ASP A 158 -18.56 -29.74 -12.90
CA ASP A 158 -17.64 -30.87 -12.79
C ASP A 158 -17.89 -31.71 -11.53
N ARG A 159 -18.15 -31.07 -10.39
CA ARG A 159 -18.49 -31.77 -9.13
C ARG A 159 -19.80 -32.56 -9.23
N LEU A 160 -20.74 -32.10 -10.04
CA LEU A 160 -22.01 -32.81 -10.28
C LEU A 160 -21.83 -34.03 -11.20
N GLY A 161 -20.70 -34.16 -11.91
CA GLY A 161 -20.41 -35.30 -12.78
C GLY A 161 -21.27 -35.39 -14.04
N VAL A 162 -22.09 -34.39 -14.33
CA VAL A 162 -23.00 -34.37 -15.49
C VAL A 162 -22.25 -34.05 -16.78
N ARG A 163 -22.54 -34.81 -17.84
CA ARG A 163 -21.80 -34.74 -19.13
C ARG A 163 -22.57 -34.11 -20.28
N ASP A 164 -23.88 -33.96 -20.17
CA ASP A 164 -24.74 -33.41 -21.22
C ASP A 164 -25.82 -32.46 -20.64
N ALA A 165 -26.31 -31.56 -21.50
CA ALA A 165 -27.27 -30.53 -21.13
C ALA A 165 -28.64 -31.09 -20.72
N ALA A 166 -29.08 -32.19 -21.34
CA ALA A 166 -30.39 -32.76 -21.09
C ALA A 166 -30.46 -33.33 -19.67
N THR A 167 -29.44 -34.09 -19.28
CA THR A 167 -29.27 -34.61 -17.92
C THR A 167 -29.21 -33.49 -16.89
N LEU A 168 -28.45 -32.42 -17.18
CA LEU A 168 -28.34 -31.29 -16.25
C LEU A 168 -29.68 -30.57 -16.07
N LYS A 169 -30.43 -30.39 -17.16
CA LYS A 169 -31.75 -29.75 -17.13
C LYS A 169 -32.77 -30.59 -16.36
N ALA A 170 -32.72 -31.91 -16.48
CA ALA A 170 -33.62 -32.82 -15.79
C ALA A 170 -33.34 -32.88 -14.27
N GLN A 171 -32.07 -32.96 -13.87
CA GLN A 171 -31.69 -33.13 -12.47
C GLN A 171 -31.50 -31.80 -11.71
N TYR A 172 -31.05 -30.74 -12.39
CA TYR A 172 -30.69 -29.45 -11.80
C TYR A 172 -31.19 -28.27 -12.66
N PRO A 173 -32.52 -28.09 -12.82
CA PRO A 173 -33.11 -27.12 -13.75
C PRO A 173 -32.68 -25.66 -13.52
N ASP A 174 -32.61 -25.23 -12.25
CA ASP A 174 -32.19 -23.87 -11.90
C ASP A 174 -30.71 -23.62 -12.24
N PHE A 175 -29.85 -24.60 -11.97
CA PHE A 175 -28.43 -24.49 -12.28
C PHE A 175 -28.19 -24.51 -13.79
N HIS A 176 -28.94 -25.35 -14.54
CA HIS A 176 -28.93 -25.32 -16.01
C HIS A 176 -29.33 -23.94 -16.54
N LYS A 177 -30.38 -23.31 -15.98
CA LYS A 177 -30.80 -21.94 -16.35
C LYS A 177 -29.69 -20.93 -16.12
N VAL A 178 -29.04 -20.94 -14.96
CA VAL A 178 -27.90 -20.05 -14.65
C VAL A 178 -26.75 -20.26 -15.62
N LEU A 179 -26.36 -21.52 -15.91
CA LEU A 179 -25.34 -21.83 -16.90
C LEU A 179 -25.68 -21.27 -18.28
N MET A 180 -26.92 -21.42 -18.75
CA MET A 180 -27.32 -20.89 -20.06
C MET A 180 -27.36 -19.36 -20.09
N THR A 181 -27.70 -18.69 -18.98
CA THR A 181 -27.62 -17.22 -18.90
C THR A 181 -26.18 -16.71 -19.11
N HIS A 182 -25.19 -17.35 -18.49
CA HIS A 182 -23.80 -16.88 -18.53
C HIS A 182 -23.01 -17.35 -19.76
N PHE A 183 -23.32 -18.54 -20.30
CA PHE A 183 -22.60 -19.13 -21.43
C PHE A 183 -23.39 -19.09 -22.75
N LYS A 184 -24.68 -18.76 -22.74
CA LYS A 184 -25.61 -18.72 -23.89
C LYS A 184 -25.92 -20.08 -24.52
N SER A 185 -25.01 -21.05 -24.47
CA SER A 185 -25.23 -22.41 -24.99
C SER A 185 -24.33 -23.47 -24.34
N TRP A 186 -24.75 -24.73 -24.41
CA TRP A 186 -23.95 -25.87 -23.93
C TRP A 186 -22.60 -26.01 -24.66
N ALA A 187 -22.55 -25.68 -25.96
CA ALA A 187 -21.30 -25.68 -26.73
C ALA A 187 -20.29 -24.68 -26.16
N GLN A 188 -20.74 -23.50 -25.72
CA GLN A 188 -19.90 -22.49 -25.07
C GLN A 188 -19.43 -22.94 -23.69
N VAL A 189 -20.27 -23.63 -22.92
CA VAL A 189 -19.88 -24.26 -21.64
C VAL A 189 -18.72 -25.24 -21.85
N MET A 190 -18.85 -26.14 -22.82
CA MET A 190 -17.80 -27.13 -23.12
C MET A 190 -16.52 -26.49 -23.69
N LYS A 191 -16.65 -25.46 -24.53
CA LYS A 191 -15.51 -24.70 -25.05
C LYS A 191 -14.73 -24.01 -23.92
N HIS A 192 -15.41 -23.43 -22.95
CA HIS A 192 -14.78 -22.81 -21.78
C HIS A 192 -14.13 -23.86 -20.86
N LYS A 193 -14.82 -24.96 -20.60
CA LYS A 193 -14.30 -26.10 -19.82
C LYS A 193 -13.04 -26.72 -20.42
N ASN A 194 -12.93 -26.79 -21.75
CA ASN A 194 -11.76 -27.33 -22.44
C ASN A 194 -10.59 -26.34 -22.56
N ARG A 195 -10.82 -25.03 -22.38
CA ARG A 195 -9.77 -24.00 -22.36
C ARG A 195 -8.96 -23.98 -21.06
N ASN A 196 -9.55 -24.48 -19.97
CA ASN A 196 -8.97 -24.45 -18.62
C ASN A 196 -8.46 -25.83 -18.15
N LYS A 197 -8.38 -26.82 -19.05
CA LYS A 197 -7.77 -28.13 -18.82
C LYS A 197 -6.40 -28.17 -19.49
#